data_AF-A0A7R9ZGI0-F1
#
_entry.id   AF-A0A7R9ZGI0-F1
#
_cell.length_a   1.000
_cell.length_b   1.000
_cell.length_c   1.000
_cell.angle_alpha   90.00
_cell.angle_beta   90.00
_cell.angle_gamma   90.00
#
_symmetry.space_group_name_H-M   'P 1'
#
loop_
_entity.id
_entity.type
_entity.pdbx_description
1 polymer ?
#
loop_
_entity_poly.entity_id
_entity_poly.type
_entity_poly.pdbx_seq_one_letter_code
_entity_poly.pdbx_strand_id
1 'polypeptide(L)'
;GVLNQTQDAAGAPPAGMVPEPGAQQGQQPEGGGPPGQIVGQTPQPGQPGAAGATAVVATAAPSSDSPTAGPTISPTGAPVAAPITGSPTASPTPNPTDEDKSLPAETPPDVVLPPDAPPDAALPPGHESGEILTGGLLDTYQTVPLLQGYGTHYSTVWVGSPEPQRVSVIVDTGSHFTAFPCRGCKNCGEEHHTDDYFDPARSNTYAPLQCDGCSDGASCQPNNNVVALGLPDGTPNKLCTFGQSYTEGSSWRAYQAKDRFFCGGPDPGDAHSPVDNSYAIDFMFGCQISETGLFVGQLADGIMGMAAHRATLVKNMYDQGKLTNLMFGMCFRRELDASKEGVTAGVMTMGGVDSRLERTPMVYASNKVKDGWFTVYVKAIYP
;
A
#
# COMPACT_ATOMS: atom_id res chain seq x y z
N GLY A 1 17.01 1.33 7.67
CA GLY A 1 17.04 2.28 6.54
C GLY A 1 18.46 2.65 6.20
N VAL A 2 18.85 2.44 4.94
CA VAL A 2 19.79 3.20 4.09
C VAL A 2 19.50 2.72 2.66
N LEU A 3 19.47 3.63 1.69
CA LEU A 3 19.34 3.28 0.27
C LEU A 3 20.66 2.76 -0.27
N ASN A 4 20.60 1.86 -1.25
CA ASN A 4 21.64 1.77 -2.26
C ASN A 4 20.99 1.50 -3.63
N GLN A 5 21.12 2.44 -4.56
CA GLN A 5 20.70 2.28 -5.95
C GLN A 5 21.95 2.32 -6.84
N THR A 6 22.29 1.17 -7.43
CA THR A 6 23.04 1.12 -8.68
C THR A 6 22.07 0.75 -9.79
N GLN A 7 21.91 1.65 -10.76
CA GLN A 7 21.18 1.37 -11.99
C GLN A 7 22.01 0.46 -12.89
N ASP A 8 21.42 -0.63 -13.37
CA ASP A 8 21.89 -1.32 -14.57
C ASP A 8 20.71 -1.43 -15.55
N ALA A 9 20.90 -0.92 -16.76
CA ALA A 9 19.87 -0.88 -17.79
C ALA A 9 19.87 -2.22 -18.56
N ALA A 10 18.81 -3.01 -18.40
CA ALA A 10 18.56 -4.18 -19.23
C ALA A 10 17.89 -3.76 -20.55
N GLY A 11 18.55 -4.05 -21.68
CA GLY A 11 18.10 -3.65 -23.01
C GLY A 11 16.93 -4.49 -23.57
N ALA A 12 16.30 -3.97 -24.62
CA ALA A 12 15.21 -4.64 -25.33
C ALA A 12 15.69 -5.91 -26.07
N PRO A 13 14.87 -6.97 -26.15
CA PRO A 13 15.15 -8.13 -27.00
C PRO A 13 14.82 -7.84 -28.48
N PRO A 14 15.59 -8.38 -29.44
CA PRO A 14 15.30 -8.24 -30.86
C PRO A 14 14.19 -9.20 -31.33
N ALA A 15 13.54 -8.84 -32.44
CA ALA A 15 12.46 -9.61 -33.03
C ALA A 15 12.95 -10.79 -33.90
N GLY A 16 12.15 -11.86 -33.92
CA GLY A 16 11.98 -12.73 -35.09
C GLY A 16 12.59 -14.13 -35.02
N MET A 17 11.71 -15.14 -34.94
CA MET A 17 11.76 -16.32 -35.83
C MET A 17 10.42 -17.05 -35.83
N VAL A 18 9.97 -17.45 -37.03
CA VAL A 18 8.78 -18.27 -37.28
C VAL A 18 9.25 -19.67 -37.69
N PRO A 19 8.55 -20.74 -37.28
CA PRO A 19 8.12 -21.72 -38.29
C PRO A 19 6.64 -22.10 -38.20
N GLU A 20 6.13 -22.62 -39.32
CA GLU A 20 4.74 -23.00 -39.60
C GLU A 20 4.28 -24.34 -38.97
N PRO A 21 2.97 -24.66 -39.00
CA PRO A 21 2.39 -25.74 -38.19
C PRO A 21 2.46 -27.15 -38.84
N GLY A 22 2.50 -28.18 -37.98
CA GLY A 22 2.41 -29.60 -38.34
C GLY A 22 1.22 -30.31 -37.68
N ALA A 23 0.63 -31.30 -38.35
CA ALA A 23 -0.72 -31.79 -38.06
C ALA A 23 -0.81 -33.05 -37.15
N GLN A 24 -1.90 -33.07 -36.36
CA GLN A 24 -2.81 -34.20 -36.06
C GLN A 24 -2.36 -35.53 -35.40
N GLN A 25 -3.24 -35.94 -34.46
CA GLN A 25 -3.65 -37.32 -34.08
C GLN A 25 -2.69 -38.25 -33.29
N GLY A 26 -3.24 -38.87 -32.24
CA GLY A 26 -2.94 -40.29 -31.95
C GLY A 26 -2.72 -40.73 -30.49
N GLN A 27 -3.81 -41.16 -29.83
CA GLN A 27 -3.89 -42.36 -28.95
C GLN A 27 -2.96 -42.56 -27.73
N GLN A 28 -3.59 -42.64 -26.55
CA GLN A 28 -3.22 -43.49 -25.41
C GLN A 28 -3.31 -45.00 -25.77
N PRO A 29 -2.62 -45.95 -25.08
CA PRO A 29 -3.00 -46.34 -23.71
C PRO A 29 -1.89 -46.85 -22.73
N GLU A 30 -2.28 -46.82 -21.45
CA GLU A 30 -2.00 -47.72 -20.30
C GLU A 30 -0.72 -48.57 -20.17
N GLY A 31 -0.14 -48.53 -18.95
CA GLY A 31 0.28 -49.74 -18.23
C GLY A 31 1.76 -49.85 -17.81
N GLY A 32 2.01 -50.03 -16.50
CA GLY A 32 3.33 -50.48 -16.00
C GLY A 32 3.69 -50.01 -14.58
N GLY A 33 3.70 -50.93 -13.62
CA GLY A 33 4.13 -50.68 -12.23
C GLY A 33 5.66 -50.69 -12.01
N PRO A 34 6.12 -50.50 -10.76
CA PRO A 34 7.48 -50.04 -10.42
C PRO A 34 8.49 -51.19 -10.24
N PRO A 35 9.81 -50.90 -10.16
CA PRO A 35 10.42 -50.69 -8.83
C PRO A 35 11.62 -49.71 -8.79
N GLY A 36 12.09 -49.34 -7.59
CA GLY A 36 13.47 -48.85 -7.40
C GLY A 36 13.65 -47.73 -6.38
N GLN A 37 13.92 -48.07 -5.11
CA GLN A 37 14.60 -47.15 -4.21
C GLN A 37 16.06 -46.98 -4.67
N ILE A 38 16.52 -45.73 -4.79
CA ILE A 38 17.95 -45.41 -4.73
C ILE A 38 18.14 -44.34 -3.66
N VAL A 39 18.93 -44.67 -2.64
CA VAL A 39 19.38 -43.72 -1.61
C VAL A 39 20.50 -42.88 -2.22
N GLY A 40 20.25 -41.58 -2.39
CA GLY A 40 21.20 -40.57 -2.86
C GLY A 40 21.39 -39.49 -1.80
N GLN A 41 22.62 -39.02 -1.62
CA GLN A 41 23.02 -38.18 -0.49
C GLN A 41 22.65 -36.69 -0.65
N THR A 42 22.48 -36.02 0.48
CA THR A 42 22.22 -34.58 0.62
C THR A 42 23.33 -33.70 0.03
N PRO A 43 22.97 -32.59 -0.62
CA PRO A 43 23.71 -31.33 -0.51
C PRO A 43 22.91 -30.34 0.34
N GLN A 44 23.57 -29.64 1.28
CA GLN A 44 22.93 -28.52 1.99
C GLN A 44 22.66 -27.36 1.02
N PRO A 45 21.47 -26.72 1.06
CA PRO A 45 21.31 -25.36 0.56
C PRO A 45 22.08 -24.41 1.48
N GLY A 46 23.00 -23.61 0.90
CA GLY A 46 23.67 -22.54 1.63
C GLY A 46 22.68 -21.46 2.09
N GLN A 47 23.08 -20.67 3.10
CA GLN A 47 22.24 -19.58 3.60
C GLN A 47 21.90 -18.59 2.48
N PRO A 48 20.61 -18.24 2.27
CA PRO A 48 20.26 -17.03 1.53
C PRO A 48 20.84 -15.82 2.26
N GLY A 49 21.51 -14.93 1.51
CA GLY A 49 22.08 -13.70 2.06
C GLY A 49 21.00 -12.87 2.78
N ALA A 50 21.36 -12.28 3.92
CA ALA A 50 20.41 -11.54 4.74
C ALA A 50 19.90 -10.28 4.03
N ALA A 51 18.74 -10.38 3.38
CA ALA A 51 17.98 -9.23 2.92
C ALA A 51 17.68 -8.32 4.13
N GLY A 52 18.13 -7.07 4.05
CA GLY A 52 18.00 -6.09 5.13
C GLY A 52 16.57 -5.60 5.28
N ALA A 53 15.77 -6.28 6.10
CA ALA A 53 14.45 -5.77 6.49
C ALA A 53 14.58 -4.44 7.23
N THR A 54 13.77 -3.45 6.85
CA THR A 54 13.63 -2.18 7.57
C THR A 54 12.20 -2.08 8.08
N ALA A 55 12.05 -1.95 9.40
CA ALA A 55 10.80 -1.58 10.02
C ALA A 55 10.60 -0.06 9.95
N VAL A 56 9.41 0.37 9.56
CA VAL A 56 8.92 1.76 9.68
C VAL A 56 7.70 1.73 10.57
N VAL A 57 7.69 2.53 11.64
CA VAL A 57 6.56 2.66 12.55
C VAL A 57 6.02 4.08 12.47
N ALA A 58 4.71 4.17 12.29
CA ALA A 58 4.00 5.42 12.17
C ALA A 58 3.00 5.52 13.34
N THR A 59 3.09 6.61 14.09
CA THR A 59 2.11 7.01 15.10
C THR A 59 1.41 8.27 14.63
N ALA A 60 0.08 8.33 14.75
CA ALA A 60 -0.65 9.58 14.54
C ALA A 60 -1.04 10.16 15.90
N ALA A 61 -0.82 11.46 16.07
CA ALA A 61 -1.18 12.14 17.31
C ALA A 61 -2.72 12.23 17.42
N PRO A 62 -3.32 11.96 18.60
CA PRO A 62 -4.77 12.07 18.76
C PRO A 62 -5.25 13.52 18.56
N SER A 63 -6.19 13.70 17.64
CA SER A 63 -6.87 14.98 17.38
C SER A 63 -8.01 15.19 18.38
N SER A 64 -7.86 16.18 19.28
CA SER A 64 -8.89 16.56 20.24
C SER A 64 -9.92 17.52 19.61
N ASP A 65 -10.93 16.99 18.91
CA ASP A 65 -12.06 17.78 18.42
C ASP A 65 -13.41 17.09 18.70
N SER A 66 -14.16 17.65 19.66
CA SER A 66 -15.57 17.34 19.89
C SER A 66 -16.46 18.36 19.16
N PRO A 67 -17.49 17.94 18.41
CA PRO A 67 -18.29 18.86 17.62
C PRO A 67 -19.25 19.64 18.52
N THR A 68 -19.07 20.97 18.59
CA THR A 68 -20.07 21.88 19.15
C THR A 68 -20.63 22.74 18.03
N ALA A 69 -21.94 22.65 17.79
CA ALA A 69 -22.60 23.35 16.68
C ALA A 69 -22.75 24.87 16.94
N GLY A 70 -22.43 25.69 15.93
CA GLY A 70 -22.58 27.14 15.94
C GLY A 70 -22.59 27.70 14.50
N PRO A 71 -23.29 28.81 14.20
CA PRO A 71 -23.85 29.02 12.86
C PRO A 71 -22.92 29.66 11.83
N THR A 72 -23.34 29.48 10.57
CA THR A 72 -22.75 29.92 9.31
C THR A 72 -22.60 31.44 9.15
N ILE A 73 -21.44 31.87 8.64
CA ILE A 73 -21.25 33.16 7.97
C ILE A 73 -20.41 32.93 6.71
N SER A 74 -20.92 33.34 5.54
CA SER A 74 -20.21 33.29 4.27
C SER A 74 -19.17 34.41 4.15
N PRO A 75 -18.12 34.20 3.34
CA PRO A 75 -17.77 35.25 2.38
C PRO A 75 -17.57 34.75 0.95
N THR A 76 -18.01 35.60 0.04
CA THR A 76 -17.80 35.56 -1.41
C THR A 76 -16.34 35.79 -1.81
N GLY A 77 -15.88 35.18 -2.91
CA GLY A 77 -14.72 35.70 -3.66
C GLY A 77 -13.83 34.63 -4.30
N ALA A 78 -14.13 34.24 -5.54
CA ALA A 78 -13.21 33.48 -6.38
C ALA A 78 -12.49 34.42 -7.37
N PRO A 79 -11.15 34.34 -7.52
CA PRO A 79 -10.45 34.92 -8.66
C PRO A 79 -10.28 33.89 -9.80
N VAL A 80 -10.54 34.34 -11.01
CA VAL A 80 -10.37 33.57 -12.26
C VAL A 80 -8.90 33.50 -12.65
N ALA A 81 -8.41 32.34 -13.09
CA ALA A 81 -7.12 32.18 -13.74
C ALA A 81 -7.28 31.74 -15.20
N ALA A 82 -6.71 32.52 -16.13
CA ALA A 82 -6.68 32.23 -17.56
C ALA A 82 -5.35 31.54 -17.95
N PRO A 83 -5.30 30.76 -19.05
CA PRO A 83 -4.13 29.94 -19.38
C PRO A 83 -2.99 30.76 -20.00
N ILE A 84 -1.76 30.37 -19.69
CA ILE A 84 -0.54 30.93 -20.30
C ILE A 84 -0.01 29.91 -21.31
N THR A 85 0.15 30.33 -22.56
CA THR A 85 0.77 29.54 -23.64
C THR A 85 2.24 29.94 -23.81
N GLY A 86 3.12 28.98 -24.12
CA GLY A 86 4.53 29.28 -24.41
C GLY A 86 5.44 28.07 -24.47
N SER A 87 5.65 27.52 -25.67
CA SER A 87 6.86 26.75 -25.99
C SER A 87 8.03 27.71 -26.25
N PRO A 88 9.29 27.26 -26.11
CA PRO A 88 10.09 27.21 -27.33
C PRO A 88 11.02 25.99 -27.49
N THR A 89 11.15 25.64 -28.78
CA THR A 89 12.21 24.96 -29.55
C THR A 89 13.59 24.64 -28.93
N ALA A 90 14.23 23.60 -29.49
CA ALA A 90 15.46 22.97 -29.04
C ALA A 90 16.76 23.36 -29.80
N SER A 91 17.91 22.97 -29.22
CA SER A 91 19.21 22.66 -29.86
C SER A 91 20.06 23.86 -30.38
N PRO A 92 21.41 23.73 -30.54
CA PRO A 92 22.18 22.49 -30.71
C PRO A 92 23.43 22.27 -29.82
N THR A 93 24.01 21.08 -29.96
CA THR A 93 25.31 20.61 -29.42
C THR A 93 26.52 21.10 -30.23
N PRO A 94 27.73 21.01 -29.65
CA PRO A 94 28.95 20.70 -30.38
C PRO A 94 29.62 19.39 -29.88
N ASN A 95 30.44 18.78 -30.75
CA ASN A 95 31.18 17.53 -30.53
C ASN A 95 32.72 17.81 -30.62
N PRO A 96 33.68 16.85 -30.55
CA PRO A 96 34.79 16.95 -29.58
C PRO A 96 36.21 17.05 -30.17
N THR A 97 37.11 17.67 -29.40
CA THR A 97 38.60 17.69 -29.45
C THR A 97 39.04 18.40 -28.14
N ASP A 98 40.16 18.14 -27.46
CA ASP A 98 41.32 17.29 -27.75
C ASP A 98 42.07 16.89 -26.44
N GLU A 99 42.85 15.81 -26.54
CA GLU A 99 44.07 15.41 -25.79
C GLU A 99 44.15 15.25 -24.25
N ASP A 100 44.75 14.11 -23.90
CA ASP A 100 45.22 13.62 -22.59
C ASP A 100 46.39 14.45 -22.01
N LYS A 101 46.29 14.82 -20.72
CA LYS A 101 47.44 15.07 -19.83
C LYS A 101 47.20 14.57 -18.41
N SER A 102 47.62 13.33 -18.14
CA SER A 102 47.89 12.81 -16.80
C SER A 102 48.88 13.68 -15.99
N LEU A 103 48.56 13.96 -14.71
CA LEU A 103 49.46 14.35 -13.59
C LEU A 103 48.69 14.14 -12.25
N PRO A 104 49.34 14.15 -11.06
CA PRO A 104 49.23 13.03 -10.11
C PRO A 104 48.17 13.17 -9.02
N ALA A 105 47.95 12.06 -8.31
CA ALA A 105 47.10 11.97 -7.12
C ALA A 105 47.69 12.77 -5.94
N GLU A 106 46.93 13.73 -5.41
CA GLU A 106 47.16 14.33 -4.11
C GLU A 106 46.33 13.60 -3.03
N THR A 107 46.97 13.29 -1.91
CA THR A 107 46.30 12.81 -0.70
C THR A 107 45.49 13.94 -0.06
N PRO A 108 44.22 13.72 0.35
CA PRO A 108 43.45 14.75 1.03
C PRO A 108 44.07 15.07 2.41
N PRO A 109 44.04 16.34 2.86
CA PRO A 109 44.57 16.72 4.16
C PRO A 109 43.67 16.26 5.31
N ASP A 110 44.28 15.94 6.45
CA ASP A 110 43.58 15.62 7.69
C ASP A 110 42.66 16.77 8.13
N VAL A 111 41.35 16.49 8.25
CA VAL A 111 40.38 17.46 8.77
C VAL A 111 40.50 17.50 10.29
N VAL A 112 41.33 18.43 10.78
CA VAL A 112 41.38 18.78 12.19
C VAL A 112 40.06 19.46 12.58
N LEU A 113 39.26 18.78 13.40
CA LEU A 113 38.05 19.35 14.00
C LEU A 113 38.43 20.49 14.96
N PRO A 114 37.73 21.64 14.93
CA PRO A 114 37.96 22.69 15.92
C PRO A 114 37.50 22.21 17.31
N PRO A 115 38.25 22.53 18.39
CA PRO A 115 37.72 22.44 19.74
C PRO A 115 36.61 23.49 19.96
N ASP A 116 35.89 23.35 21.07
CA ASP A 116 34.87 24.29 21.58
C ASP A 116 33.49 24.26 20.89
N ALA A 117 32.82 23.11 20.98
CA ALA A 117 31.36 23.08 21.05
C ALA A 117 30.91 23.38 22.51
N PRO A 118 29.94 24.29 22.76
CA PRO A 118 29.48 24.58 24.11
C PRO A 118 28.70 23.40 24.72
N PRO A 119 28.78 23.20 26.06
CA PRO A 119 28.13 22.07 26.73
C PRO A 119 26.60 22.21 26.76
N ASP A 120 25.94 21.06 26.82
CA ASP A 120 24.49 20.83 26.79
C ASP A 120 23.59 22.00 27.19
N ALA A 121 22.85 22.52 26.21
CA ALA A 121 21.59 23.22 26.48
C ALA A 121 20.58 22.19 26.98
N ALA A 122 20.51 22.02 28.30
CA ALA A 122 19.62 21.08 28.98
C ALA A 122 18.17 21.24 28.49
N LEU A 123 17.57 20.13 28.04
CA LEU A 123 16.14 20.07 27.74
C LEU A 123 15.34 20.39 29.02
N PRO A 124 14.21 21.10 28.92
CA PRO A 124 13.40 21.43 30.09
C PRO A 124 12.91 20.14 30.77
N PRO A 125 12.96 20.06 32.11
CA PRO A 125 12.51 18.88 32.84
C PRO A 125 11.00 18.71 32.69
N GLY A 126 10.57 17.59 32.10
CA GLY A 126 9.16 17.32 31.84
C GLY A 126 8.84 16.36 30.69
N HIS A 127 9.85 15.88 29.94
CA HIS A 127 9.66 14.77 29.01
C HIS A 127 10.33 13.52 29.59
N GLU A 128 9.52 12.62 30.15
CA GLU A 128 9.98 11.27 30.47
C GLU A 128 10.48 10.59 29.18
N SER A 129 11.47 9.72 29.34
CA SER A 129 11.99 8.88 28.25
C SER A 129 10.82 8.14 27.63
N GLY A 130 10.55 8.39 26.34
CA GLY A 130 9.44 7.76 25.65
C GLY A 130 9.54 6.24 25.78
N GLU A 131 8.55 5.64 26.44
CA GLU A 131 8.43 4.19 26.49
C GLU A 131 8.41 3.67 25.06
N ILE A 132 9.18 2.60 24.81
CA ILE A 132 8.94 1.78 23.62
C ILE A 132 7.55 1.20 23.84
N LEU A 133 6.57 1.71 23.09
CA LEU A 133 5.20 1.22 23.12
C LEU A 133 5.10 -0.13 22.41
N THR A 134 5.70 -1.17 23.01
CA THR A 134 5.17 -2.53 22.95
C THR A 134 3.67 -2.50 23.32
N GLY A 135 2.88 -3.38 22.74
CA GLY A 135 1.45 -3.18 22.49
C GLY A 135 0.65 -2.70 23.70
N GLY A 136 -0.23 -1.72 23.49
CA GLY A 136 -0.90 -1.01 24.58
C GLY A 136 -1.74 -1.93 25.48
N LEU A 137 -1.60 -1.72 26.79
CA LEU A 137 -2.30 -2.33 27.94
C LEU A 137 -2.29 -3.86 28.08
N LEU A 138 -2.16 -4.64 26.99
CA LEU A 138 -2.16 -6.11 26.99
C LEU A 138 -1.27 -6.73 25.89
N ASP A 139 -0.34 -5.99 25.28
CA ASP A 139 0.44 -6.42 24.10
C ASP A 139 -0.43 -6.80 22.87
N THR A 140 -1.68 -6.35 22.82
CA THR A 140 -2.64 -6.68 21.75
C THR A 140 -2.45 -5.80 20.52
N TYR A 141 -1.99 -6.40 19.42
CA TYR A 141 -1.93 -5.82 18.08
C TYR A 141 -2.33 -6.85 17.02
N GLN A 142 -2.86 -6.39 15.89
CA GLN A 142 -3.08 -7.26 14.73
C GLN A 142 -1.76 -7.42 13.97
N THR A 143 -1.50 -8.62 13.45
CA THR A 143 -0.34 -8.94 12.60
C THR A 143 -0.85 -9.48 11.28
N VAL A 144 -0.35 -8.97 10.15
CA VAL A 144 -0.85 -9.28 8.80
C VAL A 144 0.33 -9.50 7.86
N PRO A 145 0.39 -10.59 7.07
CA PRO A 145 1.48 -10.80 6.11
C PRO A 145 1.46 -9.74 5.02
N LEU A 146 2.66 -9.30 4.59
CA LEU A 146 2.83 -8.50 3.38
C LEU A 146 3.35 -9.40 2.25
N LEU A 147 2.81 -9.23 1.05
CA LEU A 147 3.08 -10.03 -0.14
C LEU A 147 3.79 -9.18 -1.21
N GLN A 148 4.66 -9.81 -2.02
CA GLN A 148 5.42 -9.14 -3.09
C GLN A 148 4.53 -8.88 -4.31
N GLY A 149 4.29 -7.60 -4.62
CA GLY A 149 3.68 -7.15 -5.88
C GLY A 149 4.72 -6.58 -6.86
N TYR A 150 4.26 -6.05 -8.00
CA TYR A 150 5.13 -5.47 -9.04
C TYR A 150 5.57 -4.06 -8.65
N GLY A 151 6.69 -3.98 -7.91
CA GLY A 151 7.20 -2.73 -7.34
C GLY A 151 6.43 -2.26 -6.11
N THR A 152 5.53 -3.10 -5.58
CA THR A 152 4.59 -2.82 -4.50
C THR A 152 4.64 -3.92 -3.44
N HIS A 153 4.12 -3.62 -2.26
CA HIS A 153 3.77 -4.62 -1.24
C HIS A 153 2.27 -4.52 -0.97
N TYR A 154 1.62 -5.67 -0.90
CA TYR A 154 0.17 -5.75 -0.68
C TYR A 154 -0.18 -6.65 0.50
N SER A 155 -1.38 -6.46 1.02
CA SER A 155 -1.96 -7.19 2.15
C SER A 155 -3.28 -7.82 1.72
N THR A 156 -3.70 -8.88 2.39
CA THR A 156 -5.06 -9.41 2.25
C THR A 156 -6.01 -8.72 3.23
N VAL A 157 -7.21 -8.42 2.75
CA VAL A 157 -8.38 -8.04 3.54
C VAL A 157 -9.56 -8.91 3.19
N TRP A 158 -10.50 -8.99 4.13
CA TRP A 158 -11.69 -9.82 4.08
C TRP A 158 -12.91 -8.92 4.30
N VAL A 159 -13.82 -8.93 3.33
CA VAL A 159 -14.90 -7.95 3.23
C VAL A 159 -16.26 -8.64 3.11
N GLY A 160 -17.24 -8.20 3.91
CA GLY A 160 -18.61 -8.72 3.88
C GLY A 160 -18.90 -9.85 4.86
N SER A 161 -20.17 -10.27 4.88
CA SER A 161 -20.66 -11.39 5.69
C SER A 161 -21.96 -11.99 5.10
N PRO A 162 -22.34 -13.25 5.41
CA PRO A 162 -21.72 -14.16 6.37
C PRO A 162 -20.41 -14.79 5.88
N GLU A 163 -20.17 -14.79 4.56
CA GLU A 163 -18.97 -15.33 3.93
C GLU A 163 -18.09 -14.17 3.44
N PRO A 164 -16.99 -13.83 4.14
CA PRO A 164 -16.13 -12.73 3.74
C PRO A 164 -15.44 -13.01 2.40
N GLN A 165 -15.42 -12.02 1.52
CA GLN A 165 -14.74 -12.08 0.23
C GLN A 165 -13.30 -11.59 0.41
N ARG A 166 -12.33 -12.35 -0.13
CA ARG A 166 -10.92 -11.97 -0.13
C ARG A 166 -10.73 -10.82 -1.11
N VAL A 167 -9.92 -9.83 -0.72
CA VAL A 167 -9.43 -8.77 -1.59
C VAL A 167 -7.97 -8.50 -1.22
N SER A 168 -7.12 -8.32 -2.22
CA SER A 168 -5.73 -7.92 -2.08
C SER A 168 -5.56 -6.42 -2.33
N VAL A 169 -4.80 -5.74 -1.47
CA VAL A 169 -4.70 -4.27 -1.48
C VAL A 169 -3.27 -3.80 -1.22
N ILE A 170 -2.76 -2.91 -2.09
CA ILE A 170 -1.47 -2.23 -1.92
C ILE A 170 -1.49 -1.43 -0.63
N VAL A 171 -0.48 -1.60 0.23
CA VAL A 171 -0.37 -0.87 1.50
C VAL A 171 0.34 0.47 1.24
N ASP A 172 -0.43 1.56 1.15
CA ASP A 172 0.08 2.86 0.66
C ASP A 172 -0.07 3.99 1.68
N THR A 173 1.05 4.43 2.27
CA THR A 173 1.11 5.60 3.16
C THR A 173 1.09 6.95 2.42
N GLY A 174 1.13 6.93 1.09
CA GLY A 174 1.00 8.07 0.19
C GLY A 174 -0.44 8.47 -0.14
N SER A 175 -1.44 7.64 0.16
CA SER A 175 -2.86 7.92 -0.10
C SER A 175 -3.79 7.65 1.09
N HIS A 176 -5.00 8.22 0.99
CA HIS A 176 -5.93 8.37 2.10
C HIS A 176 -7.10 7.37 2.10
N PHE A 177 -7.34 6.71 0.97
CA PHE A 177 -8.56 5.94 0.72
C PHE A 177 -8.25 4.48 0.38
N THR A 178 -9.00 3.57 0.99
CA THR A 178 -9.06 2.18 0.56
C THR A 178 -10.09 2.04 -0.56
N ALA A 179 -9.70 1.45 -1.70
CA ALA A 179 -10.59 1.24 -2.84
C ALA A 179 -10.12 0.05 -3.67
N PHE A 180 -11.07 -0.71 -4.23
CA PHE A 180 -10.82 -1.92 -5.03
C PHE A 180 -12.00 -2.21 -5.98
N PRO A 181 -11.82 -3.01 -7.05
CA PRO A 181 -12.86 -3.34 -8.02
C PRO A 181 -14.04 -4.05 -7.37
N CYS A 182 -15.23 -3.48 -7.58
CA CYS A 182 -16.48 -4.17 -7.30
C CYS A 182 -17.13 -4.65 -8.59
N ARG A 183 -18.01 -5.64 -8.48
CA ARG A 183 -18.82 -6.17 -9.58
C ARG A 183 -19.37 -5.03 -10.44
N GLY A 184 -19.21 -5.15 -11.77
CA GLY A 184 -19.64 -4.12 -12.73
C GLY A 184 -18.56 -3.10 -13.10
N CYS A 185 -17.37 -3.12 -12.47
CA CYS A 185 -16.14 -2.58 -13.07
C CYS A 185 -15.85 -3.29 -14.42
N LYS A 186 -15.07 -2.66 -15.29
CA LYS A 186 -14.69 -3.20 -16.61
C LYS A 186 -13.26 -2.83 -16.94
N ASN A 187 -12.45 -3.80 -17.37
CA ASN A 187 -11.02 -3.65 -17.62
C ASN A 187 -10.28 -3.15 -16.37
N CYS A 188 -10.74 -3.57 -15.18
CA CYS A 188 -10.13 -3.23 -13.90
C CYS A 188 -9.34 -4.46 -13.42
N GLY A 189 -8.38 -4.92 -14.22
CA GLY A 189 -7.43 -5.96 -13.85
C GLY A 189 -7.93 -7.41 -13.83
N GLU A 190 -9.04 -7.77 -14.49
CA GLU A 190 -9.63 -9.14 -14.50
C GLU A 190 -8.59 -10.25 -14.79
N GLU A 191 -7.61 -10.00 -15.66
CA GLU A 191 -6.57 -10.97 -16.03
C GLU A 191 -5.32 -10.90 -15.12
N HIS A 192 -5.14 -9.85 -14.32
CA HIS A 192 -3.90 -9.53 -13.60
C HIS A 192 -4.01 -9.60 -12.08
N HIS A 193 -5.15 -9.17 -11.51
CA HIS A 193 -5.46 -9.17 -10.08
C HIS A 193 -5.45 -10.58 -9.47
N THR A 194 -5.30 -10.71 -8.14
CA THR A 194 -5.26 -12.02 -7.47
C THR A 194 -6.64 -12.60 -7.21
N ASP A 195 -7.68 -11.75 -7.16
CA ASP A 195 -9.02 -12.14 -6.76
C ASP A 195 -10.10 -11.69 -7.76
N ASP A 196 -11.25 -12.36 -7.68
CA ASP A 196 -12.47 -11.92 -8.35
C ASP A 196 -12.96 -10.60 -7.74
N TYR A 197 -13.66 -9.78 -8.53
CA TYR A 197 -14.27 -8.54 -8.05
C TYR A 197 -15.21 -8.78 -6.87
N PHE A 198 -15.09 -7.92 -5.86
CA PHE A 198 -16.01 -7.92 -4.73
C PHE A 198 -17.45 -7.80 -5.23
N ASP A 199 -18.30 -8.78 -4.93
CA ASP A 199 -19.72 -8.75 -5.29
C ASP A 199 -20.55 -8.28 -4.10
N PRO A 200 -21.14 -7.06 -4.15
CA PRO A 200 -22.04 -6.59 -3.11
C PRO A 200 -23.21 -7.53 -2.81
N ALA A 201 -23.71 -8.26 -3.81
CA ALA A 201 -24.85 -9.17 -3.63
C ALA A 201 -24.53 -10.41 -2.79
N ARG A 202 -23.24 -10.70 -2.55
CA ARG A 202 -22.79 -11.82 -1.70
C ARG A 202 -22.69 -11.43 -0.21
N SER A 203 -22.83 -10.14 0.13
CA SER A 203 -22.74 -9.66 1.51
C SER A 203 -24.09 -9.11 1.98
N ASN A 204 -24.55 -9.57 3.16
CA ASN A 204 -25.76 -9.08 3.80
C ASN A 204 -25.52 -7.89 4.75
N THR A 205 -24.26 -7.55 5.03
CA THR A 205 -23.83 -6.35 5.77
C THR A 205 -23.45 -5.18 4.88
N TYR A 206 -23.45 -5.39 3.56
CA TYR A 206 -23.12 -4.37 2.58
C TYR A 206 -24.15 -3.22 2.55
N ALA A 207 -23.65 -1.99 2.64
CA ALA A 207 -24.45 -0.77 2.57
C ALA A 207 -23.77 0.29 1.67
N PRO A 208 -24.31 0.61 0.47
CA PRO A 208 -23.81 1.70 -0.35
C PRO A 208 -24.18 3.04 0.29
N LEU A 209 -23.24 4.00 0.36
CA LEU A 209 -23.48 5.28 1.01
C LEU A 209 -24.47 6.13 0.21
N GLN A 210 -25.51 6.57 0.93
CA GLN A 210 -26.54 7.48 0.45
C GLN A 210 -26.03 8.92 0.43
N CYS A 211 -26.66 9.77 -0.37
CA CYS A 211 -26.16 11.12 -0.66
C CYS A 211 -26.09 12.09 0.53
N ASP A 212 -26.75 11.77 1.65
CA ASP A 212 -26.65 12.46 2.94
C ASP A 212 -25.45 11.99 3.78
N GLY A 213 -24.89 10.82 3.48
CA GLY A 213 -23.72 10.24 4.12
C GLY A 213 -22.38 10.47 3.39
N CYS A 214 -22.35 11.20 2.27
CA CYS A 214 -21.11 11.40 1.51
C CYS A 214 -20.03 12.09 2.35
N SER A 215 -18.82 11.52 2.35
CA SER A 215 -17.68 12.06 3.11
C SER A 215 -16.48 12.36 2.22
N ASP A 216 -15.50 13.09 2.78
CA ASP A 216 -14.12 13.16 2.27
C ASP A 216 -13.99 13.58 0.79
N GLY A 217 -14.82 14.52 0.35
CA GLY A 217 -14.81 15.06 -1.03
C GLY A 217 -15.65 14.27 -2.03
N ALA A 218 -16.29 13.17 -1.63
CA ALA A 218 -17.22 12.46 -2.48
C ALA A 218 -18.45 13.32 -2.85
N SER A 219 -18.86 13.23 -4.10
CA SER A 219 -20.01 13.96 -4.65
C SER A 219 -21.18 13.01 -4.89
N CYS A 220 -22.38 13.38 -4.45
CA CYS A 220 -23.61 12.68 -4.83
C CYS A 220 -23.83 12.76 -6.35
N GLN A 221 -23.62 11.65 -7.06
CA GLN A 221 -23.74 11.58 -8.52
C GLN A 221 -24.81 10.56 -8.93
N PRO A 222 -25.57 10.79 -10.02
CA PRO A 222 -26.48 9.80 -10.57
C PRO A 222 -25.77 8.49 -10.93
N ASN A 223 -26.39 7.37 -10.56
CA ASN A 223 -25.98 6.03 -10.95
C ASN A 223 -27.19 5.30 -11.54
N ASN A 224 -27.13 5.00 -12.84
CA ASN A 224 -28.18 4.32 -13.59
C ASN A 224 -27.90 2.83 -13.81
N ASN A 225 -26.84 2.29 -13.20
CA ASN A 225 -26.34 0.94 -13.47
C ASN A 225 -26.36 0.02 -12.23
N VAL A 226 -27.29 0.27 -11.29
CA VAL A 226 -27.39 -0.42 -10.00
C VAL A 226 -27.42 -1.95 -10.12
N VAL A 227 -28.05 -2.48 -11.17
CA VAL A 227 -28.16 -3.94 -11.43
C VAL A 227 -26.81 -4.55 -11.84
N ALA A 228 -26.04 -3.89 -12.71
CA ALA A 228 -24.72 -4.41 -13.10
C ALA A 228 -23.71 -4.33 -11.94
N LEU A 229 -23.93 -3.40 -11.02
CA LEU A 229 -23.14 -3.24 -9.79
C LEU A 229 -23.52 -4.21 -8.66
N GLY A 230 -24.50 -5.10 -8.88
CA GLY A 230 -24.94 -6.06 -7.86
C GLY A 230 -25.58 -5.42 -6.61
N LEU A 231 -26.03 -4.16 -6.71
CA LEU A 231 -26.53 -3.42 -5.56
C LEU A 231 -27.92 -3.94 -5.10
N PRO A 232 -28.23 -3.89 -3.79
CA PRO A 232 -29.51 -4.34 -3.26
C PRO A 232 -30.72 -3.64 -3.90
N ASP A 233 -31.85 -4.36 -4.01
CA ASP A 233 -33.12 -3.80 -4.48
C ASP A 233 -33.52 -2.57 -3.65
N GLY A 234 -33.99 -1.53 -4.33
CA GLY A 234 -34.33 -0.26 -3.71
C GLY A 234 -33.14 0.69 -3.45
N THR A 235 -31.90 0.30 -3.79
CA THR A 235 -30.76 1.23 -3.78
C THR A 235 -31.07 2.45 -4.65
N PRO A 236 -30.99 3.69 -4.12
CA PRO A 236 -31.26 4.89 -4.91
C PRO A 236 -30.31 5.07 -6.09
N ASN A 237 -30.85 5.63 -7.18
CA ASN A 237 -30.13 5.93 -8.42
C ASN A 237 -29.13 7.10 -8.30
N LYS A 238 -28.56 7.34 -7.11
CA LYS A 238 -27.50 8.30 -6.82
C LYS A 238 -26.61 7.78 -5.71
N LEU A 239 -25.29 7.82 -5.89
CA LEU A 239 -24.30 7.35 -4.92
C LEU A 239 -23.21 8.39 -4.68
N CYS A 240 -22.59 8.35 -3.50
CA CYS A 240 -21.42 9.16 -3.15
C CYS A 240 -20.21 8.72 -3.96
N THR A 241 -19.90 9.44 -5.03
CA THR A 241 -18.89 9.09 -6.02
C THR A 241 -17.64 9.95 -5.87
N PHE A 242 -16.47 9.32 -5.93
CA PHE A 242 -15.15 9.95 -5.79
C PHE A 242 -14.13 9.23 -6.69
N GLY A 243 -12.88 9.66 -6.65
CA GLY A 243 -11.80 9.06 -7.43
C GLY A 243 -10.46 9.66 -7.04
N GLN A 244 -9.38 8.99 -7.44
CA GLN A 244 -8.02 9.41 -7.19
C GLN A 244 -7.21 9.27 -8.48
N SER A 245 -6.38 10.26 -8.78
CA SER A 245 -5.32 10.19 -9.79
C SER A 245 -3.96 10.25 -9.10
N TYR A 246 -2.99 9.52 -9.65
CA TYR A 246 -1.64 9.39 -9.09
C TYR A 246 -0.61 10.02 -10.02
N THR A 247 0.56 10.35 -9.48
CA THR A 247 1.63 11.06 -10.22
C THR A 247 2.26 10.25 -11.34
N GLU A 248 2.13 8.92 -11.32
CA GLU A 248 2.56 8.02 -12.40
C GLU A 248 1.61 7.98 -13.61
N GLY A 249 0.38 8.50 -13.46
CA GLY A 249 -0.61 8.64 -14.52
C GLY A 249 -1.86 7.76 -14.38
N SER A 250 -1.83 6.75 -13.50
CA SER A 250 -3.00 5.94 -13.17
C SER A 250 -4.08 6.72 -12.44
N SER A 251 -5.30 6.20 -12.52
CA SER A 251 -6.45 6.70 -11.77
C SER A 251 -7.55 5.67 -11.63
N TRP A 252 -8.35 5.82 -10.59
CA TRP A 252 -9.57 5.06 -10.38
C TRP A 252 -10.74 5.97 -10.02
N ARG A 253 -11.96 5.47 -10.25
CA ARG A 253 -13.21 6.09 -9.83
C ARG A 253 -14.05 5.06 -9.07
N ALA A 254 -14.60 5.47 -7.93
CA ALA A 254 -15.35 4.62 -7.04
C ALA A 254 -16.59 5.31 -6.50
N TYR A 255 -17.53 4.53 -5.97
CA TYR A 255 -18.54 5.04 -5.05
C TYR A 255 -18.25 4.51 -3.64
N GLN A 256 -18.62 5.28 -2.62
CA GLN A 256 -18.42 4.90 -1.22
C GLN A 256 -19.43 3.82 -0.83
N ALA A 257 -18.93 2.75 -0.24
CA ALA A 257 -19.73 1.70 0.40
C ALA A 257 -19.17 1.43 1.79
N LYS A 258 -19.99 0.86 2.66
CA LYS A 258 -19.61 0.37 3.97
C LYS A 258 -19.98 -1.10 4.07
N ASP A 259 -19.08 -1.89 4.66
CA ASP A 259 -19.33 -3.29 4.99
C ASP A 259 -18.44 -3.71 6.16
N ARG A 260 -18.67 -4.92 6.68
CA ARG A 260 -17.75 -5.60 7.61
C ARG A 260 -16.40 -5.79 6.92
N PHE A 261 -15.32 -5.37 7.59
CA PHE A 261 -13.98 -5.35 7.01
C PHE A 261 -12.93 -5.72 8.06
N PHE A 262 -11.97 -6.57 7.70
CA PHE A 262 -10.78 -6.88 8.50
C PHE A 262 -9.58 -7.26 7.63
N CYS A 263 -8.37 -7.03 8.12
CA CYS A 263 -7.17 -7.63 7.53
C CYS A 263 -7.04 -9.10 7.97
N GLY A 264 -6.33 -9.93 7.21
CA GLY A 264 -6.04 -11.31 7.57
C GLY A 264 -4.95 -11.91 6.68
N GLY A 265 -4.68 -13.20 6.83
CA GLY A 265 -3.83 -13.93 5.89
C GLY A 265 -4.52 -14.17 4.53
N PRO A 266 -3.76 -14.66 3.53
CA PRO A 266 -4.24 -14.88 2.17
C PRO A 266 -4.98 -16.21 1.98
N ASP A 267 -4.93 -17.13 2.94
CA ASP A 267 -5.50 -18.47 2.80
C ASP A 267 -7.02 -18.41 3.01
N PRO A 268 -7.84 -19.17 2.25
CA PRO A 268 -9.30 -19.17 2.43
C PRO A 268 -9.80 -19.47 3.86
N GLY A 269 -8.99 -20.15 4.69
CA GLY A 269 -9.31 -20.39 6.10
C GLY A 269 -9.25 -19.12 6.97
N ASP A 270 -8.49 -18.10 6.57
CA ASP A 270 -8.31 -16.86 7.32
C ASP A 270 -9.59 -16.01 7.39
N ALA A 271 -10.49 -16.19 6.42
CA ALA A 271 -11.86 -15.63 6.44
C ALA A 271 -12.61 -15.95 7.75
N HIS A 272 -12.31 -17.09 8.37
CA HIS A 272 -12.94 -17.55 9.62
C HIS A 272 -11.98 -17.53 10.83
N SER A 273 -10.77 -16.96 10.68
CA SER A 273 -9.83 -16.76 11.79
C SER A 273 -10.52 -15.98 12.93
N PRO A 274 -10.71 -16.56 14.13
CA PRO A 274 -11.36 -15.86 15.25
C PRO A 274 -10.53 -14.67 15.75
N VAL A 275 -9.21 -14.72 15.56
CA VAL A 275 -8.28 -13.65 15.93
C VAL A 275 -8.48 -12.45 15.01
N ASP A 276 -8.46 -12.65 13.69
CA ASP A 276 -8.62 -11.56 12.72
C ASP A 276 -10.05 -11.02 12.70
N ASN A 277 -11.05 -11.90 12.85
CA ASN A 277 -12.45 -11.48 12.99
C ASN A 277 -12.73 -10.66 14.25
N SER A 278 -11.86 -10.72 15.28
CA SER A 278 -11.98 -9.86 16.47
C SER A 278 -11.67 -8.39 16.15
N TYR A 279 -10.77 -8.14 15.20
CA TYR A 279 -10.39 -6.81 14.71
C TYR A 279 -11.38 -6.22 13.70
N ALA A 280 -12.35 -7.00 13.23
CA ALA A 280 -13.31 -6.55 12.23
C ALA A 280 -14.19 -5.38 12.68
N ILE A 281 -14.35 -4.42 11.78
CA ILE A 281 -15.11 -3.17 11.93
C ILE A 281 -16.08 -2.96 10.77
N ASP A 282 -17.03 -2.05 10.92
CA ASP A 282 -17.76 -1.50 9.77
C ASP A 282 -16.91 -0.38 9.16
N PHE A 283 -16.35 -0.61 7.98
CA PHE A 283 -15.39 0.29 7.33
C PHE A 283 -15.94 0.85 6.03
N MET A 284 -15.64 2.12 5.73
CA MET A 284 -15.98 2.75 4.45
C MET A 284 -14.82 2.57 3.45
N PHE A 285 -15.13 2.05 2.28
CA PHE A 285 -14.19 1.87 1.17
C PHE A 285 -14.81 2.34 -0.15
N GLY A 286 -13.96 2.56 -1.15
CA GLY A 286 -14.39 2.83 -2.52
C GLY A 286 -14.62 1.54 -3.29
N CYS A 287 -15.87 1.22 -3.60
CA CYS A 287 -16.19 0.26 -4.65
C CYS A 287 -15.87 0.88 -6.01
N GLN A 288 -14.76 0.47 -6.63
CA GLN A 288 -14.33 1.00 -7.91
C GLN A 288 -15.23 0.52 -9.04
N ILE A 289 -15.48 1.43 -9.99
CA ILE A 289 -16.31 1.24 -11.18
C ILE A 289 -15.53 1.48 -12.48
N SER A 290 -14.29 1.99 -12.37
CA SER A 290 -13.32 2.08 -13.46
C SER A 290 -11.92 2.29 -12.89
N GLU A 291 -10.93 1.63 -13.49
CA GLU A 291 -9.51 1.86 -13.25
C GLU A 291 -8.76 2.13 -14.56
N THR A 292 -7.54 2.65 -14.45
CA THR A 292 -6.66 3.02 -15.57
C THR A 292 -5.20 2.97 -15.14
N GLY A 293 -4.27 2.86 -16.11
CA GLY A 293 -2.83 2.91 -15.84
C GLY A 293 -2.35 1.67 -15.10
N LEU A 294 -1.40 1.83 -14.17
CA LEU A 294 -0.71 0.70 -13.54
C LEU A 294 -1.61 -0.23 -12.73
N PHE A 295 -2.70 0.26 -12.11
CA PHE A 295 -3.62 -0.58 -11.33
C PHE A 295 -4.16 -1.78 -12.10
N VAL A 296 -4.47 -1.59 -13.39
CA VAL A 296 -5.01 -2.65 -14.26
C VAL A 296 -4.02 -3.82 -14.43
N GLY A 297 -2.72 -3.59 -14.28
CA GLY A 297 -1.66 -4.60 -14.44
C GLY A 297 -0.99 -5.06 -13.15
N GLN A 298 -1.46 -4.63 -11.98
CA GLN A 298 -0.92 -5.07 -10.69
C GLN A 298 -1.39 -6.48 -10.33
N LEU A 299 -0.70 -7.12 -9.37
CA LEU A 299 -1.23 -8.32 -8.70
C LEU A 299 -2.30 -7.94 -7.69
N ALA A 300 -2.09 -6.86 -6.94
CA ALA A 300 -3.06 -6.39 -5.96
C ALA A 300 -4.31 -5.82 -6.65
N ASP A 301 -5.49 -6.24 -6.19
CA ASP A 301 -6.77 -5.84 -6.80
C ASP A 301 -7.02 -4.35 -6.63
N GLY A 302 -6.62 -3.78 -5.49
CA GLY A 302 -6.77 -2.36 -5.21
C GLY A 302 -5.72 -1.79 -4.26
N ILE A 303 -6.14 -0.79 -3.49
CA ILE A 303 -5.27 -0.02 -2.60
C ILE A 303 -5.89 0.15 -1.22
N MET A 304 -5.05 0.18 -0.19
CA MET A 304 -5.37 0.54 1.18
C MET A 304 -4.63 1.84 1.52
N GLY A 305 -5.37 2.92 1.65
CA GLY A 305 -4.84 4.19 2.12
C GLY A 305 -4.43 4.09 3.59
N MET A 306 -3.16 4.36 3.87
CA MET A 306 -2.52 4.22 5.19
C MET A 306 -1.91 5.54 5.70
N ALA A 307 -2.15 6.66 5.02
CA ALA A 307 -1.75 7.99 5.45
C ALA A 307 -2.30 8.40 6.85
N ALA A 308 -1.79 9.49 7.42
CA ALA A 308 -2.31 10.09 8.65
C ALA A 308 -3.62 10.84 8.36
N HIS A 309 -4.70 10.13 8.04
CA HIS A 309 -5.98 10.70 7.64
C HIS A 309 -7.16 9.92 8.23
N ARG A 310 -8.28 10.59 8.51
CA ARG A 310 -9.46 9.97 9.16
C ARG A 310 -10.14 8.83 8.39
N ALA A 311 -9.94 8.76 7.08
CA ALA A 311 -10.53 7.72 6.22
C ALA A 311 -9.73 6.40 6.20
N THR A 312 -8.55 6.34 6.83
CA THR A 312 -7.71 5.14 6.79
C THR A 312 -8.17 4.06 7.77
N LEU A 313 -7.82 2.81 7.45
CA LEU A 313 -8.26 1.65 8.22
C LEU A 313 -7.83 1.73 9.70
N VAL A 314 -6.53 1.97 9.95
CA VAL A 314 -5.95 2.03 11.29
C VAL A 314 -6.66 3.06 12.18
N LYS A 315 -7.03 4.23 11.62
CA LYS A 315 -7.77 5.26 12.35
C LYS A 315 -9.19 4.83 12.70
N ASN A 316 -9.89 4.17 11.76
CA ASN A 316 -11.23 3.65 12.00
C ASN A 316 -11.23 2.49 13.01
N MET A 317 -10.23 1.61 12.97
CA MET A 317 -10.06 0.54 13.96
C MET A 317 -9.78 1.08 15.37
N TYR A 318 -8.96 2.13 15.49
CA TYR A 318 -8.74 2.83 16.75
C TYR A 318 -10.01 3.51 17.28
N ASP A 319 -10.71 4.27 16.43
CA ASP A 319 -11.94 4.98 16.81
C ASP A 319 -13.08 4.01 17.23
N GLN A 320 -13.12 2.81 16.65
CA GLN A 320 -14.05 1.73 17.01
C GLN A 320 -13.54 0.84 18.16
N GLY A 321 -12.45 1.22 18.84
CA GLY A 321 -11.93 0.55 20.03
C GLY A 321 -11.29 -0.83 19.78
N LYS A 322 -10.91 -1.14 18.53
CA LYS A 322 -10.23 -2.40 18.17
C LYS A 322 -8.72 -2.36 18.37
N LEU A 323 -8.13 -1.17 18.36
CA LEU A 323 -6.71 -0.96 18.61
C LEU A 323 -6.54 -0.10 19.87
N THR A 324 -5.69 -0.52 20.80
CA THR A 324 -5.35 0.29 21.99
C THR A 324 -4.59 1.57 21.62
N ASN A 325 -3.78 1.51 20.55
CA ASN A 325 -2.95 2.61 20.09
C ASN A 325 -3.24 2.97 18.63
N LEU A 326 -3.20 4.27 18.31
CA LEU A 326 -3.28 4.76 16.95
C LEU A 326 -1.89 4.69 16.26
N MET A 327 -1.47 3.48 15.91
CA MET A 327 -0.19 3.22 15.27
C MET A 327 -0.21 1.98 14.38
N PHE A 328 0.74 1.93 13.45
CA PHE A 328 1.05 0.73 12.67
C PHE A 328 2.56 0.62 12.40
N GLY A 329 3.01 -0.61 12.18
CA GLY A 329 4.37 -0.94 11.77
C GLY A 329 4.37 -1.67 10.43
N MET A 330 5.37 -1.42 9.59
CA MET A 330 5.58 -2.15 8.33
C MET A 330 7.03 -2.62 8.27
N CYS A 331 7.23 -3.93 8.16
CA CYS A 331 8.53 -4.56 8.03
C CYS A 331 8.62 -5.24 6.66
N PHE A 332 9.23 -4.55 5.69
CA PHE A 332 9.34 -5.03 4.31
C PHE A 332 10.59 -5.89 4.11
N ARG A 333 10.43 -6.96 3.33
CA ARG A 333 11.49 -7.76 2.71
C ARG A 333 11.31 -7.67 1.19
N ARG A 334 12.39 -7.81 0.43
CA ARG A 334 12.32 -7.90 -1.03
C ARG A 334 12.47 -9.35 -1.44
N GLU A 335 11.56 -9.84 -2.26
CA GLU A 335 11.69 -11.13 -2.95
C GLU A 335 12.18 -10.93 -4.38
N LEU A 336 12.66 -12.00 -5.01
CA LEU A 336 13.08 -11.98 -6.41
C LEU A 336 11.91 -12.11 -7.38
N ASP A 337 10.88 -12.85 -6.97
CA ASP A 337 9.71 -13.21 -7.78
C ASP A 337 8.42 -12.70 -7.12
N ALA A 338 7.38 -12.55 -7.95
CA ALA A 338 6.01 -12.23 -7.54
C ALA A 338 5.05 -13.16 -8.29
N SER A 339 4.01 -13.66 -7.63
CA SER A 339 3.01 -14.55 -8.26
C SER A 339 1.62 -14.33 -7.65
N LYS A 340 0.57 -14.75 -8.36
CA LYS A 340 -0.82 -14.58 -7.91
C LYS A 340 -1.17 -15.37 -6.66
N GLU A 341 -0.46 -16.47 -6.43
CA GLU A 341 -0.56 -17.30 -5.23
C GLU A 341 -0.03 -16.58 -3.98
N GLY A 342 0.75 -15.51 -4.16
CA GLY A 342 1.32 -14.68 -3.10
C GLY A 342 2.70 -15.16 -2.67
N VAL A 343 3.66 -14.22 -2.59
CA VAL A 343 5.00 -14.48 -2.07
C VAL A 343 5.22 -13.62 -0.83
N THR A 344 5.33 -14.24 0.34
CA THR A 344 5.49 -13.52 1.62
C THR A 344 6.78 -12.71 1.66
N ALA A 345 6.62 -11.40 1.70
CA ALA A 345 7.65 -10.38 1.55
C ALA A 345 7.64 -9.35 2.69
N GLY A 346 7.13 -9.73 3.87
CA GLY A 346 7.14 -8.89 5.05
C GLY A 346 5.95 -9.11 5.96
N VAL A 347 5.73 -8.15 6.85
CA VAL A 347 4.62 -8.15 7.80
C VAL A 347 4.24 -6.71 8.17
N MET A 348 2.95 -6.47 8.35
CA MET A 348 2.35 -5.25 8.86
C MET A 348 1.75 -5.53 10.25
N THR A 349 1.95 -4.61 11.19
CA THR A 349 1.31 -4.65 12.51
C THR A 349 0.40 -3.43 12.70
N MET A 350 -0.73 -3.59 13.39
CA MET A 350 -1.66 -2.48 13.69
C MET A 350 -2.02 -2.49 15.18
N GLY A 351 -1.93 -1.33 15.84
CA GLY A 351 -2.13 -1.17 17.30
C GLY A 351 -0.87 -1.38 18.17
N GLY A 352 0.23 -1.84 17.57
CA GLY A 352 1.48 -2.10 18.27
C GLY A 352 2.60 -2.50 17.31
N VAL A 353 3.73 -2.89 17.88
CA VAL A 353 4.97 -3.24 17.17
C VAL A 353 5.49 -4.59 17.65
N ASP A 354 6.05 -5.38 16.74
CA ASP A 354 6.72 -6.63 17.09
C ASP A 354 8.24 -6.42 17.11
N SER A 355 8.78 -6.21 18.31
CA SER A 355 10.20 -5.96 18.53
C SER A 355 11.11 -7.13 18.15
N ARG A 356 10.55 -8.35 17.92
CA ARG A 356 11.31 -9.51 17.42
C ARG A 356 11.74 -9.34 15.95
N LEU A 357 11.09 -8.43 15.23
CA LEU A 357 11.41 -8.08 13.84
C LEU A 357 12.54 -7.03 13.75
N GLU A 358 12.86 -6.37 14.86
CA GLU A 358 13.83 -5.28 14.91
C GLU A 358 15.25 -5.81 15.11
N ARG A 359 16.22 -5.28 14.34
CA ARG A 359 17.65 -5.59 14.50
C ARG A 359 18.38 -4.65 15.45
N THR A 360 17.78 -3.49 15.72
CA THR A 360 18.32 -2.38 16.50
C THR A 360 17.16 -1.66 17.16
N PRO A 361 17.35 -1.03 18.33
CA PRO A 361 16.30 -0.21 18.96
C PRO A 361 15.71 0.82 17.98
N MET A 362 14.38 1.00 18.06
CA MET A 362 13.66 1.97 17.25
C MET A 362 14.14 3.41 17.49
N VAL A 363 14.25 4.18 16.41
CA VAL A 363 14.52 5.62 16.44
C VAL A 363 13.32 6.39 15.92
N TYR A 364 12.95 7.46 16.61
CA TYR A 364 11.74 8.23 16.33
C TYR A 364 12.05 9.53 15.61
N ALA A 365 11.21 9.89 14.64
CA ALA A 365 11.21 11.19 13.99
C ALA A 365 9.85 11.87 14.16
N SER A 366 9.86 13.16 14.51
CA SER A 366 8.63 13.94 14.62
C SER A 366 8.02 14.20 13.23
N ASN A 367 6.76 13.79 13.05
CA ASN A 367 5.96 14.16 11.90
C ASN A 367 5.75 15.70 11.89
N LYS A 368 5.97 16.32 10.73
CA LYS A 368 5.90 17.78 10.52
C LYS A 368 4.49 18.29 10.28
N VAL A 369 3.56 17.41 9.92
CA VAL A 369 2.14 17.71 9.78
C VAL A 369 1.32 16.80 10.70
N LYS A 370 0.09 17.21 11.03
CA LYS A 370 -0.80 16.43 11.91
C LYS A 370 -1.74 15.49 11.14
N ASP A 371 -2.07 15.85 9.91
CA ASP A 371 -3.01 15.15 9.03
C ASP A 371 -2.48 15.19 7.59
N GLY A 372 -2.90 14.25 6.75
CA GLY A 372 -2.32 13.99 5.43
C GLY A 372 -1.15 13.01 5.51
N TRP A 373 0.02 13.38 5.00
CA TRP A 373 1.17 12.47 4.86
C TRP A 373 2.07 12.41 6.10
N PHE A 374 2.74 11.27 6.32
CA PHE A 374 3.83 11.16 7.29
C PHE A 374 5.08 11.91 6.79
N THR A 375 5.16 13.19 7.14
CA THR A 375 6.18 14.10 6.63
C THR A 375 7.31 14.24 7.65
N VAL A 376 8.53 13.82 7.30
CA VAL A 376 9.71 13.90 8.20
C VAL A 376 10.78 14.83 7.63
N TYR A 377 11.63 15.37 8.49
CA TYR A 377 12.79 16.16 8.09
C TYR A 377 14.06 15.30 8.13
N VAL A 378 14.67 15.08 6.96
CA VAL A 378 15.96 14.38 6.84
C VAL A 378 17.08 15.40 7.05
N LYS A 379 17.92 15.19 8.08
CA LYS A 379 18.98 16.14 8.45
C LYS A 379 20.11 16.22 7.41
N ALA A 380 20.51 15.07 6.89
CA ALA A 380 21.56 14.90 5.89
C ALA A 380 21.38 13.54 5.21
N ILE A 381 21.86 13.43 3.98
CA ILE A 381 22.05 12.16 3.27
C ILE A 381 23.55 12.10 2.94
N TYR A 382 24.20 11.02 3.34
CA TYR A 382 25.61 10.76 3.03
C TYR A 382 25.67 9.72 1.91
N PRO A 383 26.55 9.88 0.91
CA PRO A 383 26.74 8.93 -0.18
C PRO A 383 27.45 7.65 0.27
#